data_AF-A0AAN9CM44-F1
#
_entry.id   AF-A0AAN9CM44-F1
#
_cell.length_a   1.000
_cell.length_b   1.000
_cell.length_c   1.000
_cell.angle_alpha   90.00
_cell.angle_beta   90.00
_cell.angle_gamma   90.00
#
_symmetry.space_group_name_H-M   'P 1'
#
loop_
_entity.id
_entity.type
_entity.pdbx_description
1 polymer ?
#
loop_
_entity_poly.entity_id
_entity_poly.type
_entity_poly.pdbx_seq_one_letter_code
_entity_poly.pdbx_strand_id
1 'polypeptide(L)'
;MEAEDILCDSLFRWLENREGCAEELSKLAQELKDVHWRSNIAQSLPFICLGLASPIVLPRMPTASTEKDEKIGTSIQKLLRDLKVRCGEDLKVRCGEDLKVRCGEDLKVRCGEAPLGAHADELDCEVTSRLMWALSRRKDTPVPLDFLRGFNRATFFRHMTPGGLAPDEVSDLISKALGLVLFTEITSSRKVSAKEMVKNIELIGIKAEAGSEALGATGLGISLYDLIVKSEELLKGNRVTEARKVLRDSAGEILDGQRKLKEQLDAMQEIIQKLFRMKNLIKNLGGYSLSMTEDQQRIMAYIMGTCTDNTVVSWLQGLPHQIEFVNLLRFFQERLVLILEDLTNPSGDDIHIVFVAHGSIVDQFMPAGGLVPTPNITDTVIYSPWNCAIHPNTAFAIAKGFIQVTNREFYTRTEYGHIGHYEPTDLPNHWNSMRRSLHDIPVILLYPLTPEDDAWMFFHQLWLNRTPEINDRVIIPYLVPQDEVNAFGEIPLYIFIFALSQILSIDDKTATVHLAACLSLKERPEEWRRQYAYTSVKTFMTVNMVDRDMDLELFMALRSLFDGNRR
;
A
#
# COMPACT_ATOMS: atom_id res chain seq x y z
N MET A 1 -10.87 -6.50 -24.68
CA MET A 1 -10.93 -5.44 -23.65
C MET A 1 -11.27 -6.15 -22.37
N GLU A 2 -10.37 -6.10 -21.39
CA GLU A 2 -10.59 -6.81 -20.13
C GLU A 2 -11.54 -6.01 -19.23
N ALA A 3 -12.08 -6.61 -18.17
CA ALA A 3 -13.10 -5.96 -17.34
C ALA A 3 -12.57 -4.70 -16.64
N GLU A 4 -11.28 -4.69 -16.35
CA GLU A 4 -10.55 -3.58 -15.72
C GLU A 4 -10.43 -2.38 -16.66
N ASP A 5 -10.21 -2.61 -17.95
CA ASP A 5 -10.22 -1.56 -18.97
C ASP A 5 -11.63 -0.94 -19.06
N ILE A 6 -12.67 -1.78 -19.03
CA ILE A 6 -14.07 -1.34 -19.04
C ILE A 6 -14.38 -0.51 -17.79
N LEU A 7 -13.89 -0.90 -16.61
CA LEU A 7 -14.02 -0.15 -15.38
C LEU A 7 -13.37 1.23 -15.50
N CYS A 8 -12.12 1.26 -15.95
CA CYS A 8 -11.37 2.50 -16.13
C CYS A 8 -12.09 3.43 -17.12
N ASP A 9 -12.51 2.90 -18.28
CA ASP A 9 -13.27 3.66 -19.27
C ASP A 9 -14.63 4.15 -18.76
N SER A 10 -15.30 3.34 -17.93
CA SER A 10 -16.55 3.73 -17.29
C SER A 10 -16.34 4.84 -16.27
N LEU A 11 -15.25 4.80 -15.49
CA LEU A 11 -14.86 5.86 -14.56
C LEU A 11 -14.57 7.17 -15.30
N PHE A 12 -13.77 7.14 -16.37
CA PHE A 12 -13.49 8.34 -17.17
C PHE A 12 -14.74 8.90 -17.85
N ARG A 13 -15.61 8.04 -18.40
CA ARG A 13 -16.89 8.46 -18.98
C ARG A 13 -17.82 9.06 -17.92
N TRP A 14 -17.81 8.51 -16.71
CA TRP A 14 -18.56 9.07 -15.59
C TRP A 14 -18.06 10.45 -15.19
N LEU A 15 -16.73 10.67 -15.16
CA LEU A 15 -16.13 11.99 -14.94
C LEU A 15 -16.59 13.00 -15.99
N GLU A 16 -16.53 12.64 -17.28
CA GLU A 16 -16.98 13.50 -18.39
C GLU A 16 -18.47 13.84 -18.29
N ASN A 17 -19.32 12.87 -17.93
CA ASN A 17 -20.76 13.11 -17.77
C ASN A 17 -21.06 14.02 -16.57
N ARG A 18 -20.31 13.91 -15.48
CA ARG A 18 -20.42 14.79 -14.31
C ARG A 18 -20.01 16.22 -14.64
N GLU A 19 -18.97 16.39 -15.46
CA GLU A 19 -18.55 17.71 -15.97
C GLU A 19 -19.69 18.36 -16.75
N GLY A 20 -20.26 17.66 -17.74
CA GLY A 20 -21.38 18.17 -18.52
C GLY A 20 -22.62 18.50 -17.68
N CYS A 21 -22.88 17.75 -16.61
CA CYS A 21 -23.93 18.10 -15.66
C CYS A 21 -23.66 19.40 -14.93
N ALA A 22 -22.44 19.59 -14.45
CA ALA A 22 -22.08 20.80 -13.73
C ALA A 22 -22.13 22.04 -14.64
N GLU A 23 -21.77 21.90 -15.92
CA GLU A 23 -21.94 22.95 -16.92
C GLU A 23 -23.42 23.32 -17.13
N GLU A 24 -24.30 22.32 -17.27
CA GLU A 24 -25.74 22.56 -17.42
C GLU A 24 -26.39 23.16 -16.15
N LEU A 25 -25.99 22.71 -14.96
CA LEU A 25 -26.41 23.31 -13.69
C LEU A 25 -25.97 24.78 -13.58
N SER A 26 -24.74 25.06 -14.00
CA SER A 26 -24.19 26.43 -14.03
C SER A 26 -24.96 27.31 -15.01
N LYS A 27 -25.29 26.78 -16.19
CA LYS A 27 -26.10 27.45 -17.20
C LYS A 27 -27.52 27.73 -16.70
N LEU A 28 -28.18 26.75 -16.05
CA LEU A 28 -29.50 26.95 -15.46
C LEU A 28 -29.47 28.02 -14.36
N ALA A 29 -28.45 28.02 -13.52
CA ALA A 29 -28.26 29.05 -12.50
C ALA A 29 -28.06 30.45 -13.12
N GLN A 30 -27.49 30.53 -14.31
CA GLN A 30 -27.34 31.78 -15.07
C GLN A 30 -28.65 32.20 -15.74
N GLU A 31 -29.41 31.29 -16.33
CA GLU A 31 -30.73 31.58 -16.91
C GLU A 31 -31.73 32.07 -15.85
N LEU A 32 -31.74 31.46 -14.65
CA LEU A 32 -32.55 31.92 -13.52
C LEU A 32 -32.19 33.35 -13.08
N LYS A 33 -30.91 33.73 -13.16
CA LYS A 33 -30.46 35.10 -12.90
C LYS A 33 -31.10 36.08 -13.89
N ASP A 34 -31.05 35.74 -15.17
CA ASP A 34 -31.51 36.62 -16.25
C ASP A 34 -33.04 36.78 -16.23
N VAL A 35 -33.76 35.71 -15.91
CA VAL A 35 -35.22 35.76 -15.71
C VAL A 35 -35.59 36.62 -14.51
N HIS A 36 -34.91 36.44 -13.37
CA HIS A 36 -35.14 37.25 -12.17
C HIS A 36 -34.84 38.73 -12.43
N TRP A 37 -33.75 39.04 -13.13
CA TRP A 37 -33.38 40.39 -13.52
C TRP A 37 -34.46 41.06 -14.41
N ARG A 38 -34.96 40.35 -15.43
CA ARG A 38 -36.02 40.85 -16.33
C ARG A 38 -37.33 41.11 -15.58
N SER A 39 -37.69 40.25 -14.63
CA SER A 39 -38.89 40.43 -13.80
C SER A 39 -38.79 41.67 -12.91
N ASN A 40 -37.64 41.88 -12.26
CA ASN A 40 -37.42 43.07 -11.42
C ASN A 40 -37.46 44.38 -12.22
N ILE A 41 -36.92 44.41 -13.44
CA ILE A 41 -37.01 45.58 -14.34
C ILE A 41 -38.47 45.86 -14.73
N ALA A 42 -39.24 44.83 -15.05
CA ALA A 42 -40.65 44.98 -15.41
C ALA A 42 -41.51 45.53 -14.25
N GLN A 43 -41.17 45.19 -13.00
CA GLN A 43 -41.87 45.69 -11.80
C GLN A 43 -41.44 47.10 -11.37
N SER A 44 -40.24 47.55 -11.76
CA SER A 44 -39.70 48.89 -11.43
C SER A 44 -40.04 49.97 -12.47
N LEU A 45 -40.55 49.57 -13.64
CA LEU A 45 -40.92 50.47 -14.74
C LEU A 45 -42.29 51.21 -14.64
N PRO A 46 -43.15 51.06 -13.61
CA PRO A 46 -44.29 51.97 -13.47
C PRO A 46 -43.93 53.36 -12.92
N PHE A 47 -42.71 53.59 -12.41
CA PHE A 47 -42.41 54.80 -11.62
C PHE A 47 -41.49 55.84 -12.29
N ILE A 48 -40.99 55.61 -13.51
CA ILE A 48 -40.06 56.55 -14.19
C ILE A 48 -40.71 57.34 -15.34
N CYS A 49 -41.99 57.11 -15.65
CA CYS A 49 -42.69 57.83 -16.75
C CYS A 49 -43.72 58.90 -16.33
N LEU A 50 -43.74 59.37 -15.09
CA LEU A 50 -44.66 60.44 -14.67
C LEU A 50 -43.93 61.65 -14.06
N GLY A 51 -43.21 62.35 -14.92
CA GLY A 51 -42.94 63.77 -14.78
C GLY A 51 -43.55 64.52 -15.96
N LEU A 52 -44.82 64.91 -15.84
CA LEU A 52 -45.44 66.18 -16.31
C LEU A 52 -46.99 66.06 -16.35
N ALA A 53 -47.61 66.88 -15.49
CA ALA A 53 -49.00 67.31 -15.35
C ALA A 53 -50.10 66.86 -16.34
N SER A 54 -51.12 66.14 -15.83
CA SER A 54 -52.57 66.50 -15.86
C SER A 54 -53.45 65.33 -15.36
N PRO A 55 -54.59 65.60 -14.69
CA PRO A 55 -55.50 64.56 -14.23
C PRO A 55 -56.51 64.22 -15.34
N ILE A 56 -56.29 63.11 -16.03
CA ILE A 56 -57.33 62.49 -16.87
C ILE A 56 -57.71 61.16 -16.24
N VAL A 57 -58.97 61.08 -15.80
CA VAL A 57 -59.64 59.84 -15.40
C VAL A 57 -59.68 58.93 -16.63
N LEU A 58 -58.77 57.97 -16.69
CA LEU A 58 -58.81 56.89 -17.67
C LEU A 58 -59.57 55.68 -17.09
N PRO A 59 -60.30 54.94 -17.92
CA PRO A 59 -61.06 53.77 -17.50
C PRO A 59 -60.09 52.69 -17.01
N ARG A 60 -60.55 51.98 -15.98
CA ARG A 60 -59.91 50.81 -15.34
C ARG A 60 -59.54 49.78 -16.42
N MET A 61 -58.31 49.84 -16.93
CA MET A 61 -57.74 48.79 -17.77
C MET A 61 -57.60 47.51 -16.94
N PRO A 62 -57.96 46.34 -17.48
CA PRO A 62 -57.79 45.07 -16.79
C PRO A 62 -56.30 44.86 -16.49
N THR A 63 -56.02 44.46 -15.25
CA THR A 63 -54.69 44.10 -14.75
C THR A 63 -54.12 42.94 -15.59
N ALA A 64 -53.36 43.25 -16.63
CA ALA A 64 -52.63 42.29 -17.46
C ALA A 64 -51.32 41.79 -16.80
N SER A 65 -51.25 41.79 -15.46
CA SER A 65 -50.10 41.32 -14.70
C SER A 65 -50.09 39.80 -14.51
N THR A 66 -51.24 39.13 -14.56
CA THR A 66 -51.33 37.68 -14.35
C THR A 66 -50.78 36.86 -15.52
N GLU A 67 -50.91 37.34 -16.76
CA GLU A 67 -50.52 36.57 -17.95
C GLU A 67 -48.99 36.48 -18.15
N LYS A 68 -48.22 37.45 -17.61
CA LYS A 68 -46.75 37.46 -17.71
C LYS A 68 -46.07 36.56 -16.68
N ASP A 69 -46.60 36.50 -15.46
CA ASP A 69 -46.05 35.65 -14.39
C ASP A 69 -46.29 34.16 -14.70
N GLU A 70 -47.41 33.82 -15.33
CA GLU A 70 -47.73 32.46 -15.76
C GLU A 70 -46.77 31.95 -16.86
N LYS A 71 -46.32 32.85 -17.75
CA LYS A 71 -45.37 32.55 -18.84
C LYS A 71 -43.93 32.30 -18.36
N ILE A 72 -43.55 32.95 -17.26
CA ILE A 72 -42.25 32.75 -16.61
C ILE A 72 -42.24 31.41 -15.85
N GLY A 73 -43.31 31.11 -15.09
CA GLY A 73 -43.45 29.84 -14.39
C GLY A 73 -43.40 28.63 -15.33
N THR A 74 -44.05 28.72 -16.49
CA THR A 74 -44.01 27.66 -17.52
C THR A 74 -42.63 27.48 -18.14
N SER A 75 -41.88 28.56 -18.37
CA SER A 75 -40.51 28.47 -18.92
C SER A 75 -39.54 27.83 -17.92
N ILE A 76 -39.63 28.17 -16.64
CA ILE A 76 -38.80 27.59 -15.58
C ILE A 76 -39.16 26.11 -15.36
N GLN A 77 -40.45 25.76 -15.33
CA GLN A 77 -40.87 24.35 -15.22
C GLN A 77 -40.43 23.51 -16.41
N LYS A 78 -40.39 24.09 -17.61
CA LYS A 78 -39.87 23.42 -18.79
C LYS A 78 -38.37 23.16 -18.64
N LEU A 79 -37.59 24.15 -18.24
CA LEU A 79 -36.15 24.00 -18.01
C LEU A 79 -35.83 22.95 -16.93
N LEU A 80 -36.56 22.94 -15.82
CA LEU A 80 -36.41 21.90 -14.79
C LEU A 80 -36.78 20.50 -15.30
N ARG A 81 -37.82 20.38 -16.14
CA ARG A 81 -38.17 19.11 -16.78
C ARG A 81 -37.07 18.65 -17.73
N ASP A 82 -36.57 19.55 -18.57
CA ASP A 82 -35.51 19.25 -19.52
C ASP A 82 -34.21 18.86 -18.80
N LEU A 83 -33.93 19.45 -17.63
CA LEU A 83 -32.79 19.10 -16.79
C LEU A 83 -33.02 17.77 -16.06
N LYS A 84 -34.25 17.47 -15.61
CA LYS A 84 -34.60 16.18 -15.00
C LYS A 84 -34.48 15.03 -15.98
N VAL A 85 -34.88 15.23 -17.24
CA VAL A 85 -34.73 14.23 -18.31
C VAL A 85 -33.25 14.06 -18.66
N ARG A 86 -32.55 15.15 -18.99
CA ARG A 86 -31.14 15.10 -19.44
C ARG A 86 -30.16 14.69 -18.35
N CYS A 87 -30.35 15.16 -17.12
CA CYS A 87 -29.40 14.97 -16.03
C CYS A 87 -29.88 13.97 -14.96
N GLY A 88 -31.19 13.73 -14.84
CA GLY A 88 -31.76 12.85 -13.82
C GLY A 88 -31.98 11.43 -14.30
N GLU A 89 -32.66 11.23 -15.43
CA GLU A 89 -32.97 9.90 -15.96
C GLU A 89 -31.80 9.32 -16.76
N ASP A 90 -31.23 10.10 -17.68
CA ASP A 90 -30.12 9.64 -18.51
C ASP A 90 -28.85 9.33 -17.70
N LEU A 91 -28.48 10.12 -16.68
CA LEU A 91 -27.31 9.79 -15.84
C LEU A 91 -27.56 8.64 -14.86
N LYS A 92 -28.78 8.54 -14.32
CA LYS A 92 -29.11 7.44 -13.41
C LYS A 92 -29.00 6.11 -14.15
N VAL A 93 -29.53 6.04 -15.37
CA VAL A 93 -29.53 4.83 -16.20
C VAL A 93 -28.14 4.58 -16.84
N ARG A 94 -27.49 5.60 -17.41
CA ARG A 94 -26.22 5.39 -18.16
C ARG A 94 -24.95 5.35 -17.33
N CYS A 95 -24.96 5.92 -16.13
CA CYS A 95 -23.76 6.03 -15.31
C CYS A 95 -23.90 5.30 -13.99
N GLY A 96 -25.01 5.49 -13.29
CA GLY A 96 -25.25 4.82 -12.01
C GLY A 96 -25.45 3.31 -12.17
N GLU A 97 -26.36 2.91 -13.07
CA GLU A 97 -26.65 1.48 -13.29
C GLU A 97 -25.54 0.76 -14.05
N ASP A 98 -24.90 1.38 -15.04
CA ASP A 98 -23.78 0.76 -15.75
C ASP A 98 -22.54 0.57 -14.84
N LEU A 99 -22.15 1.54 -14.01
CA LEU A 99 -21.09 1.31 -13.01
C LEU A 99 -21.52 0.29 -11.95
N LYS A 100 -22.78 0.33 -11.49
CA LYS A 100 -23.27 -0.62 -10.48
C LYS A 100 -23.23 -2.07 -10.99
N VAL A 101 -23.85 -2.32 -12.14
CA VAL A 101 -24.03 -3.68 -12.68
C VAL A 101 -22.73 -4.19 -13.28
N ARG A 102 -22.00 -3.37 -14.05
CA ARG A 102 -20.80 -3.83 -14.76
C ARG A 102 -19.51 -3.68 -13.96
N CYS A 103 -19.47 -2.81 -12.95
CA CYS A 103 -18.26 -2.64 -12.14
C CYS A 103 -18.47 -3.18 -10.74
N GLY A 104 -19.49 -2.75 -9.99
CA GLY A 104 -19.70 -3.18 -8.61
C GLY A 104 -19.97 -4.69 -8.48
N GLU A 105 -20.98 -5.19 -9.18
CA GLU A 105 -21.35 -6.62 -9.12
C GLU A 105 -20.31 -7.52 -9.79
N ASP A 106 -19.81 -7.15 -10.97
CA ASP A 106 -18.79 -7.93 -11.69
C ASP A 106 -17.42 -7.93 -10.98
N LEU A 107 -16.97 -6.81 -10.38
CA LEU A 107 -15.77 -6.82 -9.52
C LEU A 107 -16.03 -7.63 -8.26
N LYS A 108 -17.20 -7.51 -7.62
CA LYS A 108 -17.50 -8.27 -6.41
C LYS A 108 -17.56 -9.78 -6.68
N VAL A 109 -18.13 -10.19 -7.81
CA VAL A 109 -18.14 -11.59 -8.24
C VAL A 109 -16.73 -12.06 -8.58
N ARG A 110 -15.98 -11.30 -9.40
CA ARG A 110 -14.62 -11.69 -9.83
C ARG A 110 -13.56 -11.61 -8.72
N CYS A 111 -13.70 -10.70 -7.77
CA CYS A 111 -12.84 -10.57 -6.60
C CYS A 111 -13.28 -11.48 -5.45
N GLY A 112 -14.57 -11.85 -5.38
CA GLY A 112 -15.14 -12.73 -4.35
C GLY A 112 -15.14 -14.22 -4.66
N GLU A 113 -14.86 -14.62 -5.92
CA GLU A 113 -14.70 -16.04 -6.30
C GLU A 113 -13.31 -16.61 -5.96
N ALA A 114 -12.37 -15.78 -5.49
CA ALA A 114 -11.13 -16.29 -4.88
C ALA A 114 -11.45 -16.93 -3.52
N PRO A 115 -10.93 -18.13 -3.18
CA PRO A 115 -11.30 -18.86 -1.98
C PRO A 115 -10.62 -18.25 -0.75
N LEU A 116 -11.06 -17.08 -0.30
CA LEU A 116 -10.51 -16.43 0.89
C LEU A 116 -11.64 -15.79 1.68
N GLY A 117 -11.70 -16.11 2.98
CA GLY A 117 -12.46 -15.37 3.99
C GLY A 117 -11.84 -14.00 4.25
N ALA A 118 -11.71 -13.21 3.18
CA ALA A 118 -10.92 -11.99 3.09
C ALA A 118 -11.53 -10.85 3.92
N HIS A 119 -10.69 -10.16 4.68
CA HIS A 119 -11.01 -8.90 5.32
C HIS A 119 -11.28 -7.81 4.27
N ALA A 120 -12.07 -6.78 4.60
CA ALA A 120 -12.46 -5.70 3.67
C ALA A 120 -11.25 -5.05 2.96
N ASP A 121 -10.10 -5.00 3.63
CA ASP A 121 -8.88 -4.38 3.12
C ASP A 121 -8.21 -5.15 1.97
N GLU A 122 -8.42 -6.47 1.86
CA GLU A 122 -7.92 -7.26 0.72
C GLU A 122 -8.71 -6.95 -0.56
N LEU A 123 -10.02 -6.68 -0.43
CA LEU A 123 -10.85 -6.27 -1.55
C LEU A 123 -10.41 -4.91 -2.07
N ASP A 124 -10.20 -3.93 -1.18
CA ASP A 124 -9.73 -2.59 -1.56
C ASP A 124 -8.35 -2.64 -2.23
N CYS A 125 -7.43 -3.47 -1.71
CA CYS A 125 -6.13 -3.72 -2.33
C CYS A 125 -6.27 -4.28 -3.76
N GLU A 126 -7.13 -5.28 -3.98
CA GLU A 126 -7.33 -5.91 -5.28
C GLU A 126 -7.98 -4.96 -6.29
N VAL A 127 -9.01 -4.20 -5.88
CA VAL A 127 -9.65 -3.21 -6.74
C VAL A 127 -8.64 -2.12 -7.14
N THR A 128 -7.82 -1.66 -6.19
CA THR A 128 -6.76 -0.69 -6.46
C THR A 128 -5.74 -1.24 -7.46
N SER A 129 -5.27 -2.47 -7.28
CA SER A 129 -4.29 -3.10 -8.19
C SER A 129 -4.84 -3.22 -9.61
N ARG A 130 -6.11 -3.60 -9.75
CA ARG A 130 -6.78 -3.69 -11.06
C ARG A 130 -6.99 -2.33 -11.71
N LEU A 131 -7.37 -1.31 -10.93
CA LEU A 131 -7.51 0.06 -11.44
C LEU A 131 -6.17 0.61 -11.93
N MET A 132 -5.12 0.46 -11.11
CA MET A 132 -3.75 0.83 -11.48
C MET A 132 -3.30 0.09 -12.74
N TRP A 133 -3.64 -1.18 -12.86
CA TRP A 133 -3.30 -1.99 -14.03
C TRP A 133 -3.96 -1.48 -15.32
N ALA A 134 -5.26 -1.18 -15.27
CA ALA A 134 -5.98 -0.58 -16.40
C ALA A 134 -5.41 0.81 -16.78
N LEU A 135 -5.12 1.66 -15.78
CA LEU A 135 -4.48 2.95 -16.00
C LEU A 135 -3.11 2.81 -16.69
N SER A 136 -2.33 1.80 -16.30
CA SER A 136 -1.00 1.54 -16.87
C SER A 136 -1.07 1.19 -18.36
N ARG A 137 -2.05 0.37 -18.76
CA ARG A 137 -2.26 -0.04 -20.16
C ARG A 137 -2.75 1.10 -21.03
N ARG A 138 -3.64 1.94 -20.50
CA ARG A 138 -4.17 3.11 -21.23
C ARG A 138 -3.10 4.15 -21.59
N LYS A 139 -1.94 4.08 -20.93
CA LYS A 139 -0.81 5.01 -21.14
C LYS A 139 0.39 4.36 -21.84
N ASP A 140 0.17 3.18 -22.42
CA ASP A 140 1.19 2.40 -23.13
C ASP A 140 2.41 2.08 -22.24
N THR A 141 2.19 1.97 -20.92
CA THR A 141 3.20 1.53 -19.94
C THR A 141 2.69 0.28 -19.24
N PRO A 142 2.61 -0.88 -19.94
CA PRO A 142 2.03 -2.08 -19.37
C PRO A 142 2.86 -2.55 -18.17
N VAL A 143 2.26 -2.46 -16.98
CA VAL A 143 2.83 -3.01 -15.76
C VAL A 143 2.13 -4.33 -15.45
N PRO A 144 2.84 -5.42 -15.10
CA PRO A 144 2.18 -6.68 -14.74
C PRO A 144 1.24 -6.50 -13.54
N LEU A 145 0.04 -7.09 -13.59
CA LEU A 145 -0.95 -6.99 -12.51
C LEU A 145 -0.43 -7.54 -11.19
N ASP A 146 0.30 -8.66 -11.23
CA ASP A 146 0.85 -9.31 -10.04
C ASP A 146 1.87 -8.39 -9.33
N PHE A 147 2.70 -7.66 -10.07
CA PHE A 147 3.57 -6.63 -9.49
C PHE A 147 2.78 -5.53 -8.76
N LEU A 148 1.65 -5.09 -9.32
CA LEU A 148 0.78 -4.09 -8.69
C LEU A 148 0.04 -4.65 -7.47
N ARG A 149 -0.26 -5.95 -7.44
CA ARG A 149 -0.78 -6.64 -6.25
C ARG A 149 0.27 -6.70 -5.15
N GLY A 150 1.48 -7.15 -5.46
CA GLY A 150 2.60 -7.15 -4.52
C GLY A 150 2.87 -5.76 -3.93
N PHE A 151 2.91 -4.74 -4.78
CA PHE A 151 3.08 -3.36 -4.36
C PHE A 151 1.95 -2.88 -3.44
N ASN A 152 0.68 -3.01 -3.86
CA ASN A 152 -0.43 -2.53 -3.05
C ASN A 152 -0.54 -3.31 -1.74
N ARG A 153 -0.34 -4.63 -1.75
CA ARG A 153 -0.25 -5.41 -0.52
C ARG A 153 0.85 -4.85 0.37
N ALA A 154 2.02 -4.54 -0.19
CA ALA A 154 3.12 -3.96 0.57
C ALA A 154 2.77 -2.62 1.24
N THR A 155 1.99 -1.78 0.55
CA THR A 155 1.54 -0.48 1.03
C THR A 155 0.38 -0.58 2.04
N PHE A 156 -0.65 -1.39 1.76
CA PHE A 156 -1.85 -1.51 2.60
C PHE A 156 -1.64 -2.37 3.86
N PHE A 157 -0.83 -3.44 3.83
CA PHE A 157 -0.64 -4.28 5.02
C PHE A 157 0.25 -3.66 6.09
N ARG A 158 0.99 -2.57 5.78
CA ARG A 158 1.70 -1.77 6.79
C ARG A 158 0.77 -1.16 7.86
N HIS A 159 -0.55 -1.16 7.62
CA HIS A 159 -1.55 -0.63 8.55
C HIS A 159 -1.97 -1.59 9.68
N MET A 160 -1.59 -2.88 9.65
CA MET A 160 -2.16 -3.90 10.56
C MET A 160 -1.21 -4.45 11.63
N THR A 161 0.09 -4.16 11.62
CA THR A 161 0.98 -4.64 12.67
C THR A 161 0.90 -3.72 13.91
N PRO A 162 0.81 -4.26 15.15
CA PRO A 162 0.99 -3.47 16.36
C PRO A 162 2.38 -2.83 16.34
N GLY A 163 2.45 -1.51 16.15
CA GLY A 163 3.70 -0.76 15.93
C GLY A 163 3.88 -0.18 14.52
N GLY A 164 2.95 -0.43 13.60
CA GLY A 164 2.89 0.27 12.31
C GLY A 164 2.49 1.74 12.46
N LEU A 165 3.20 2.64 11.77
CA LEU A 165 2.92 4.08 11.77
C LEU A 165 1.60 4.37 11.03
N ALA A 166 0.78 5.27 11.58
CA ALA A 166 -0.47 5.73 10.97
C ALA A 166 -0.21 6.45 9.63
N PRO A 167 -0.93 6.11 8.55
CA PRO A 167 -0.88 6.92 7.32
C PRO A 167 -2.25 7.54 7.07
N ASP A 168 -2.30 8.85 7.27
CA ASP A 168 -3.47 9.71 7.24
C ASP A 168 -3.80 10.25 5.82
N GLU A 169 -2.98 9.99 4.79
CA GLU A 169 -3.19 10.65 3.48
C GLU A 169 -3.28 9.77 2.24
N VAL A 170 -2.71 8.55 2.16
CA VAL A 170 -2.78 7.71 0.92
C VAL A 170 -3.77 6.55 1.05
N SER A 171 -3.79 5.89 2.22
CA SER A 171 -4.75 4.82 2.52
C SER A 171 -6.16 5.38 2.69
N ASP A 172 -6.28 6.50 3.39
CA ASP A 172 -7.52 7.26 3.50
C ASP A 172 -7.98 7.77 2.13
N LEU A 173 -7.06 8.13 1.22
CA LEU A 173 -7.36 8.62 -0.13
C LEU A 173 -7.88 7.53 -1.07
N ILE A 174 -7.25 6.35 -1.08
CA ILE A 174 -7.71 5.24 -1.92
C ILE A 174 -8.99 4.63 -1.34
N SER A 175 -9.08 4.49 -0.02
CA SER A 175 -10.31 4.05 0.67
C SER A 175 -11.45 5.08 0.53
N LYS A 176 -11.16 6.38 0.48
CA LYS A 176 -12.15 7.42 0.16
C LYS A 176 -12.54 7.41 -1.31
N ALA A 177 -11.62 7.20 -2.25
CA ALA A 177 -11.94 7.13 -3.67
C ALA A 177 -12.78 5.88 -4.01
N LEU A 178 -12.38 4.71 -3.49
CA LEU A 178 -13.15 3.47 -3.58
C LEU A 178 -14.45 3.58 -2.81
N GLY A 179 -14.41 4.13 -1.60
CA GLY A 179 -15.57 4.46 -0.80
C GLY A 179 -16.52 5.40 -1.53
N LEU A 180 -16.06 6.39 -2.30
CA LEU A 180 -16.92 7.29 -3.07
C LEU A 180 -17.55 6.62 -4.29
N VAL A 181 -16.82 5.72 -4.95
CA VAL A 181 -17.34 4.91 -6.06
C VAL A 181 -18.37 3.89 -5.55
N LEU A 182 -18.11 3.27 -4.40
CA LEU A 182 -18.93 2.21 -3.80
C LEU A 182 -20.08 2.74 -2.90
N PHE A 183 -19.93 3.86 -2.16
CA PHE A 183 -20.98 4.40 -1.26
C PHE A 183 -22.17 5.01 -2.00
N THR A 184 -22.05 5.30 -3.30
CA THR A 184 -23.25 5.60 -4.12
C THR A 184 -24.27 4.45 -4.12
N GLU A 185 -23.88 3.25 -3.66
CA GLU A 185 -24.73 2.07 -3.50
C GLU A 185 -25.62 2.07 -2.25
N ILE A 186 -25.20 2.66 -1.11
CA ILE A 186 -25.88 2.43 0.18
C ILE A 186 -27.13 3.31 0.35
N THR A 187 -27.12 4.53 -0.18
CA THR A 187 -28.25 5.47 -0.02
C THR A 187 -29.35 5.28 -1.05
N SER A 188 -29.06 4.66 -2.20
CA SER A 188 -30.04 4.52 -3.30
C SER A 188 -30.89 3.24 -3.25
N SER A 189 -30.51 2.24 -2.43
CA SER A 189 -31.08 0.89 -2.49
C SER A 189 -32.01 0.49 -1.32
N ARG A 190 -32.16 1.32 -0.28
CA ARG A 190 -33.14 1.08 0.79
C ARG A 190 -34.38 1.95 0.61
N LYS A 191 -35.47 1.35 0.08
CA LYS A 191 -36.85 1.89 0.19
C LYS A 191 -37.24 1.91 1.67
N VAL A 192 -36.78 2.91 2.40
CA VAL A 192 -37.20 3.18 3.76
C VAL A 192 -38.21 4.32 3.70
N SER A 193 -39.40 4.04 4.23
CA SER A 193 -40.51 4.98 4.41
C SER A 193 -40.01 6.37 4.82
N ALA A 194 -40.57 7.42 4.21
CA ALA A 194 -40.28 8.83 4.49
C ALA A 194 -40.39 9.22 5.98
N LYS A 195 -40.93 8.34 6.84
CA LYS A 195 -41.05 8.52 8.29
C LYS A 195 -39.81 8.07 9.10
N GLU A 196 -38.96 7.19 8.56
CA GLU A 196 -37.70 6.77 9.20
C GLU A 196 -36.52 7.70 8.83
N MET A 197 -36.63 8.41 7.70
CA MET A 197 -35.61 9.33 7.19
C MET A 197 -35.33 10.50 8.15
N VAL A 198 -36.31 10.90 8.96
CA VAL A 198 -36.15 11.99 9.95
C VAL A 198 -35.29 11.57 11.15
N LYS A 199 -35.17 10.26 11.46
CA LYS A 199 -34.38 9.78 12.62
C LYS A 199 -32.92 9.45 12.29
N ASN A 200 -32.62 9.05 11.06
CA ASN A 200 -31.24 8.73 10.67
C ASN A 200 -30.46 9.95 10.12
N ILE A 201 -31.14 11.06 9.83
CA ILE A 201 -30.51 12.35 9.52
C ILE A 201 -29.94 13.01 10.79
N GLU A 202 -30.40 12.65 11.98
CA GLU A 202 -29.85 13.15 13.25
C GLU A 202 -28.46 12.57 13.59
N LEU A 203 -28.03 11.46 12.98
CA LEU A 203 -26.72 10.85 13.28
C LEU A 203 -25.57 11.34 12.38
N ILE A 204 -25.87 12.06 11.29
CA ILE A 204 -24.89 12.75 10.42
C ILE A 204 -25.10 14.28 10.50
N GLY A 205 -25.91 14.72 11.46
CA GLY A 205 -25.93 16.11 11.90
C GLY A 205 -24.65 16.41 12.68
N ILE A 206 -23.57 16.77 11.98
CA ILE A 206 -22.75 17.87 12.50
C ILE A 206 -23.74 19.00 12.68
N LYS A 207 -24.03 19.28 13.95
CA LYS A 207 -24.81 20.42 14.40
C LYS A 207 -24.18 21.65 13.74
N ALA A 208 -24.80 22.15 12.67
CA ALA A 208 -24.42 23.39 12.02
C ALA A 208 -24.83 24.55 12.93
N GLU A 209 -24.08 24.75 14.01
CA GLU A 209 -23.97 26.05 14.67
C GLU A 209 -22.79 26.77 14.02
N ALA A 210 -23.15 27.70 13.11
CA ALA A 210 -22.38 28.86 12.66
C ALA A 210 -20.84 28.81 12.83
N GLY A 211 -20.13 28.41 11.78
CA GLY A 211 -18.69 28.59 11.66
C GLY A 211 -18.12 27.79 10.50
N SER A 212 -17.39 28.44 9.62
CA SER A 212 -16.77 27.90 8.40
C SER A 212 -15.71 26.81 8.67
N GLU A 213 -15.37 26.06 7.61
CA GLU A 213 -14.18 25.19 7.45
C GLU A 213 -14.30 23.72 7.89
N ALA A 214 -15.15 22.95 7.21
CA ALA A 214 -15.02 21.49 7.10
C ALA A 214 -15.87 20.94 5.93
N LEU A 215 -15.56 21.34 4.69
CA LEU A 215 -16.26 20.87 3.47
C LEU A 215 -15.23 20.35 2.47
N GLY A 216 -14.59 19.23 2.81
CA GLY A 216 -13.59 18.57 1.97
C GLY A 216 -13.89 17.09 1.83
N ALA A 217 -14.85 16.73 0.95
CA ALA A 217 -15.06 15.42 0.30
C ALA A 217 -16.55 15.14 -0.06
N THR A 218 -17.50 15.94 0.45
CA THR A 218 -18.95 15.66 0.34
C THR A 218 -19.60 16.06 -1.00
N GLY A 219 -18.90 16.75 -1.90
CA GLY A 219 -19.46 17.26 -3.16
C GLY A 219 -19.92 16.19 -4.17
N LEU A 220 -19.46 14.94 -4.03
CA LEU A 220 -19.82 13.84 -4.94
C LEU A 220 -21.07 13.06 -4.51
N GLY A 221 -21.48 13.19 -3.24
CA GLY A 221 -22.54 12.39 -2.62
C GLY A 221 -23.96 12.97 -2.76
N ILE A 222 -24.11 14.19 -3.29
CA ILE A 222 -25.44 14.75 -3.56
C ILE A 222 -26.01 14.00 -4.77
N SER A 223 -27.06 13.23 -4.53
CA SER A 223 -27.91 12.70 -5.60
C SER A 223 -28.37 13.88 -6.46
N LEU A 224 -27.97 13.90 -7.73
CA LEU A 224 -28.37 14.94 -8.68
C LEU A 224 -29.90 15.12 -8.68
N TYR A 225 -30.63 14.04 -8.42
CA TYR A 225 -32.07 14.03 -8.25
C TYR A 225 -32.53 14.87 -7.05
N ASP A 226 -31.91 14.71 -5.88
CA ASP A 226 -32.27 15.46 -4.67
C ASP A 226 -31.98 16.95 -4.84
N LEU A 227 -30.89 17.29 -5.54
CA LEU A 227 -30.56 18.66 -5.91
C LEU A 227 -31.66 19.28 -6.80
N ILE A 228 -32.14 18.53 -7.79
CA ILE A 228 -33.21 18.96 -8.70
C ILE A 228 -34.52 19.15 -7.93
N VAL A 229 -34.90 18.18 -7.09
CA VAL A 229 -36.14 18.26 -6.27
C VAL A 229 -36.09 19.46 -5.32
N LYS A 230 -34.97 19.65 -4.61
CA LYS A 230 -34.78 20.79 -3.71
C LYS A 230 -34.86 22.13 -4.45
N SER A 231 -34.27 22.20 -5.64
CA SER A 231 -34.33 23.40 -6.48
C SER A 231 -35.75 23.67 -6.97
N GLU A 232 -36.50 22.63 -7.33
CA GLU A 232 -37.92 22.72 -7.71
C GLU A 232 -38.79 23.24 -6.55
N GLU A 233 -38.57 22.73 -5.32
CA GLU A 233 -39.28 23.20 -4.12
C GLU A 233 -38.99 24.67 -3.81
N LEU A 234 -37.73 25.10 -3.90
CA LEU A 234 -37.34 26.50 -3.72
C LEU A 234 -38.01 27.41 -4.76
N LEU A 235 -38.10 26.96 -6.01
CA LEU A 235 -38.76 27.71 -7.08
C LEU A 235 -40.27 27.79 -6.89
N LYS A 236 -40.94 26.72 -6.44
CA LYS A 236 -42.36 26.74 -6.06
C LYS A 236 -42.63 27.72 -4.91
N GLY A 237 -41.67 27.91 -4.02
CA GLY A 237 -41.71 28.90 -2.94
C GLY A 237 -41.33 30.32 -3.35
N ASN A 238 -41.15 30.61 -4.65
CA ASN A 238 -40.64 31.90 -5.16
C ASN A 238 -39.24 32.30 -4.63
N ARG A 239 -38.43 31.34 -4.17
CA ARG A 239 -37.07 31.57 -3.61
C ARG A 239 -36.00 31.43 -4.70
N VAL A 240 -36.15 32.17 -5.80
CA VAL A 240 -35.31 32.04 -7.02
C VAL A 240 -33.82 32.27 -6.74
N THR A 241 -33.47 33.26 -5.91
CA THR A 241 -32.08 33.56 -5.56
C THR A 241 -31.39 32.40 -4.86
N GLU A 242 -32.12 31.69 -4.01
CA GLU A 242 -31.61 30.56 -3.26
C GLU A 242 -31.51 29.31 -4.14
N ALA A 243 -32.52 29.03 -4.97
CA ALA A 243 -32.45 27.94 -5.95
C ALA A 243 -31.23 28.11 -6.88
N ARG A 244 -31.01 29.34 -7.37
CA ARG A 244 -29.83 29.70 -8.16
C ARG A 244 -28.53 29.48 -7.39
N LYS A 245 -28.49 29.86 -6.11
CA LYS A 245 -27.31 29.66 -5.26
C LYS A 245 -27.01 28.17 -5.11
N VAL A 246 -28.02 27.37 -4.76
CA VAL A 246 -27.90 25.91 -4.61
C VAL A 246 -27.39 25.25 -5.89
N LEU A 247 -27.95 25.57 -7.06
CA LEU A 247 -27.50 25.00 -8.34
C LEU A 247 -26.05 25.36 -8.67
N ARG A 248 -25.66 26.63 -8.44
CA ARG A 248 -24.29 27.08 -8.68
C ARG A 248 -23.31 26.43 -7.72
N ASP A 249 -23.62 26.43 -6.43
CA ASP A 249 -22.74 25.91 -5.39
C ASP A 249 -22.52 24.40 -5.64
N SER A 250 -23.58 23.65 -5.95
CA SER A 250 -23.46 22.23 -6.31
C SER A 250 -22.72 21.97 -7.63
N ALA A 251 -22.89 22.82 -8.64
CA ALA A 251 -22.06 22.72 -9.85
C ALA A 251 -20.58 22.92 -9.54
N GLY A 252 -20.26 23.91 -8.69
CA GLY A 252 -18.91 24.16 -8.19
C GLY A 252 -18.35 22.96 -7.42
N GLU A 253 -19.14 22.37 -6.52
CA GLU A 253 -18.77 21.17 -5.76
C GLU A 253 -18.52 19.95 -6.66
N ILE A 254 -19.33 19.74 -7.70
CA ILE A 254 -19.14 18.64 -8.67
C ILE A 254 -17.81 18.84 -9.43
N LEU A 255 -17.57 20.04 -9.95
CA LEU A 255 -16.33 20.35 -10.69
C LEU A 255 -15.09 20.25 -9.80
N ASP A 256 -15.16 20.70 -8.56
CA ASP A 256 -14.08 20.57 -7.58
C ASP A 256 -13.80 19.09 -7.26
N GLY A 257 -14.86 18.29 -7.02
CA GLY A 257 -14.73 16.86 -6.80
C GLY A 257 -14.13 16.11 -7.99
N GLN A 258 -14.57 16.44 -9.21
CA GLN A 258 -14.03 15.86 -10.45
C GLN A 258 -12.55 16.20 -10.63
N ARG A 259 -12.17 17.46 -10.40
CA ARG A 259 -10.78 17.91 -10.49
C ARG A 259 -9.88 17.15 -9.52
N LYS A 260 -10.30 17.05 -8.25
CA LYS A 260 -9.56 16.29 -7.22
C LYS A 260 -9.40 14.82 -7.60
N LEU A 261 -10.45 14.16 -8.09
CA LEU A 261 -10.37 12.77 -8.52
C LEU A 261 -9.44 12.60 -9.74
N LYS A 262 -9.45 13.55 -10.68
CA LYS A 262 -8.52 13.53 -11.82
C LYS A 262 -7.07 13.70 -11.37
N GLU A 263 -6.80 14.67 -10.48
CA GLU A 263 -5.48 14.87 -9.87
C GLU A 263 -4.99 13.59 -9.16
N GLN A 264 -5.88 12.86 -8.49
CA GLN A 264 -5.57 11.57 -7.85
C GLN A 264 -5.24 10.47 -8.88
N LEU A 265 -6.03 10.33 -9.94
CA LEU A 265 -5.76 9.34 -11.00
C LEU A 265 -4.43 9.65 -11.70
N ASP A 266 -4.14 10.92 -11.95
CA ASP A 266 -2.86 11.36 -12.52
C ASP A 266 -1.70 11.04 -11.56
N ALA A 267 -1.86 11.24 -10.24
CA ALA A 267 -0.87 10.87 -9.23
C ALA A 267 -0.64 9.35 -9.15
N MET A 268 -1.71 8.54 -9.17
CA MET A 268 -1.59 7.07 -9.23
C MET A 268 -0.80 6.64 -10.47
N GLN A 269 -1.07 7.26 -11.61
CA GLN A 269 -0.37 7.00 -12.85
C GLN A 269 1.12 7.36 -12.75
N GLU A 270 1.46 8.48 -12.13
CA GLU A 270 2.85 8.86 -11.87
C GLU A 270 3.56 7.84 -10.98
N ILE A 271 2.89 7.33 -9.93
CA ILE A 271 3.41 6.28 -9.05
C ILE A 271 3.68 5.00 -9.84
N ILE A 272 2.75 4.55 -10.67
CA ILE A 272 2.91 3.36 -11.55
C ILE A 272 4.15 3.52 -12.44
N GLN A 273 4.32 4.68 -13.06
CA GLN A 273 5.47 4.94 -13.92
C GLN A 273 6.79 4.93 -13.15
N LYS A 274 6.83 5.55 -11.96
CA LYS A 274 8.02 5.53 -11.09
C LYS A 274 8.37 4.11 -10.65
N LEU A 275 7.37 3.32 -10.24
CA LEU A 275 7.53 1.92 -9.85
C LEU A 275 8.07 1.05 -10.98
N PHE A 276 7.49 1.20 -12.19
CA PHE A 276 7.93 0.42 -13.33
C PHE A 276 9.36 0.80 -13.77
N ARG A 277 9.68 2.09 -13.75
CA ARG A 277 11.06 2.56 -13.97
C ARG A 277 12.01 1.97 -12.92
N MET A 278 11.63 1.98 -11.66
CA MET A 278 12.42 1.41 -10.57
C MET A 278 12.70 -0.07 -10.79
N LYS A 279 11.65 -0.85 -11.08
CA LYS A 279 11.75 -2.27 -11.42
C LYS A 279 12.74 -2.50 -12.55
N ASN A 280 12.67 -1.71 -13.63
CA ASN A 280 13.59 -1.84 -14.76
C ASN A 280 15.02 -1.43 -14.40
N LEU A 281 15.21 -0.40 -13.57
CA LEU A 281 16.54 0.00 -13.09
C LEU A 281 17.17 -1.11 -12.25
N ILE A 282 16.41 -1.72 -11.33
CA ILE A 282 16.91 -2.82 -10.49
C ILE A 282 17.20 -4.06 -11.34
N LYS A 283 16.32 -4.42 -12.30
CA LYS A 283 16.56 -5.56 -13.21
C LYS A 283 17.79 -5.37 -14.09
N ASN A 284 18.17 -4.13 -14.39
CA ASN A 284 19.33 -3.81 -15.21
C ASN A 284 20.49 -3.23 -14.38
N LEU A 285 20.58 -3.56 -13.09
CA LEU A 285 21.73 -3.20 -12.28
C LEU A 285 23.01 -3.75 -12.94
N GLY A 286 24.01 -2.88 -13.06
CA GLY A 286 25.36 -3.26 -13.49
C GLY A 286 26.04 -4.19 -12.49
N GLY A 287 27.34 -4.42 -12.70
CA GLY A 287 28.15 -5.19 -11.75
C GLY A 287 28.31 -4.48 -10.41
N TYR A 288 28.93 -5.19 -9.47
CA TYR A 288 29.37 -4.61 -8.21
C TYR A 288 30.29 -3.41 -8.45
N SER A 289 30.20 -2.39 -7.58
CA SER A 289 30.94 -1.15 -7.76
C SER A 289 31.27 -0.52 -6.42
N LEU A 290 32.38 0.21 -6.38
CA LEU A 290 32.80 1.08 -5.27
C LEU A 290 32.33 2.53 -5.46
N SER A 291 31.54 2.79 -6.49
CA SER A 291 31.02 4.11 -6.84
C SER A 291 29.60 4.02 -7.38
N MET A 292 28.82 5.09 -7.25
CA MET A 292 27.45 5.12 -7.74
C MET A 292 27.36 5.62 -9.19
N THR A 293 26.67 4.87 -10.05
CA THR A 293 26.22 5.34 -11.36
C THR A 293 24.99 6.23 -11.23
N GLU A 294 24.64 6.97 -12.29
CA GLU A 294 23.42 7.80 -12.31
C GLU A 294 22.15 6.97 -12.07
N ASP A 295 22.07 5.77 -12.65
CA ASP A 295 20.94 4.88 -12.46
C ASP A 295 20.86 4.35 -11.02
N GLN A 296 22.00 4.04 -10.40
CA GLN A 296 22.06 3.67 -8.98
C GLN A 296 21.64 4.83 -8.08
N GLN A 297 22.00 6.07 -8.41
CA GLN A 297 21.54 7.26 -7.68
C GLN A 297 20.03 7.45 -7.77
N ARG A 298 19.44 7.19 -8.94
CA ARG A 298 17.98 7.21 -9.12
C ARG A 298 17.29 6.11 -8.31
N ILE A 299 17.88 4.91 -8.23
CA ILE A 299 17.41 3.84 -7.36
C ILE A 299 17.37 4.31 -5.90
N MET A 300 18.50 4.83 -5.42
CA MET A 300 18.61 5.30 -4.03
C MET A 300 17.69 6.46 -3.70
N ALA A 301 17.58 7.46 -4.57
CA ALA A 301 16.70 8.61 -4.37
C ALA A 301 15.23 8.18 -4.17
N TYR A 302 14.78 7.20 -4.96
CA TYR A 302 13.43 6.66 -4.82
C TYR A 302 13.27 5.80 -3.57
N ILE A 303 14.22 4.91 -3.26
CA ILE A 303 14.15 4.07 -2.06
C ILE A 303 14.12 4.95 -0.80
N MET A 304 15.00 5.94 -0.72
CA MET A 304 15.01 6.88 0.41
C MET A 304 13.76 7.76 0.45
N GLY A 305 13.19 8.11 -0.72
CA GLY A 305 11.97 8.91 -0.80
C GLY A 305 10.67 8.13 -0.51
N THR A 306 10.70 6.80 -0.55
CA THR A 306 9.52 5.94 -0.33
C THR A 306 9.63 5.07 0.93
N CYS A 307 10.83 4.93 1.49
CA CYS A 307 11.04 4.22 2.74
C CYS A 307 10.52 5.05 3.92
N THR A 308 9.60 4.48 4.68
CA THR A 308 9.04 5.11 5.90
C THR A 308 9.77 4.68 7.16
N ASP A 309 10.73 3.76 7.07
CA ASP A 309 11.52 3.30 8.20
C ASP A 309 12.71 4.24 8.40
N ASN A 310 12.63 5.06 9.46
CA ASN A 310 13.64 6.05 9.79
C ASN A 310 15.01 5.42 10.09
N THR A 311 15.05 4.18 10.59
CA THR A 311 16.31 3.47 10.89
C THR A 311 17.01 3.08 9.59
N VAL A 312 16.26 2.57 8.61
CA VAL A 312 16.77 2.29 7.26
C VAL A 312 17.22 3.58 6.58
N VAL A 313 16.38 4.62 6.58
CA VAL A 313 16.70 5.92 5.96
C VAL A 313 17.94 6.53 6.59
N SER A 314 18.07 6.49 7.92
CA SER A 314 19.23 7.01 8.63
C SER A 314 20.52 6.27 8.25
N TRP A 315 20.46 4.94 8.12
CA TRP A 315 21.62 4.16 7.68
C TRP A 315 22.04 4.55 6.25
N LEU A 316 21.06 4.71 5.35
CA LEU A 316 21.28 5.08 3.94
C LEU A 316 21.73 6.55 3.71
N GLN A 317 21.86 7.38 4.74
CA GLN A 317 22.34 8.77 4.56
C GLN A 317 23.80 8.85 4.12
N GLY A 318 24.62 7.85 4.47
CA GLY A 318 26.03 7.80 4.09
C GLY A 318 26.23 7.22 2.69
N LEU A 319 27.01 7.90 1.84
CA LEU A 319 27.35 7.40 0.50
C LEU A 319 27.94 5.97 0.50
N PRO A 320 28.84 5.58 1.43
CA PRO A 320 29.32 4.19 1.50
C PRO A 320 28.19 3.18 1.70
N HIS A 321 27.24 3.46 2.60
CA HIS A 321 26.09 2.59 2.85
C HIS A 321 25.13 2.51 1.66
N GLN A 322 24.98 3.60 0.90
CA GLN A 322 24.20 3.58 -0.35
C GLN A 322 24.83 2.64 -1.38
N ILE A 323 26.16 2.68 -1.51
CA ILE A 323 26.90 1.78 -2.41
C ILE A 323 26.73 0.33 -1.95
N GLU A 324 26.93 0.05 -0.66
CA GLU A 324 26.73 -1.29 -0.08
C GLU A 324 25.30 -1.80 -0.30
N PHE A 325 24.30 -0.94 -0.14
CA PHE A 325 22.90 -1.30 -0.36
C PHE A 325 22.62 -1.70 -1.81
N VAL A 326 23.16 -0.94 -2.76
CA VAL A 326 23.01 -1.25 -4.20
C VAL A 326 23.73 -2.55 -4.54
N ASN A 327 24.94 -2.77 -4.00
CA ASN A 327 25.65 -4.03 -4.16
C ASN A 327 24.86 -5.20 -3.56
N LEU A 328 24.11 -4.95 -2.47
CA LEU A 328 23.25 -5.96 -1.86
C LEU A 328 22.01 -6.27 -2.70
N LEU A 329 21.38 -5.27 -3.33
CA LEU A 329 20.33 -5.50 -4.32
C LEU A 329 20.84 -6.38 -5.47
N ARG A 330 22.04 -6.08 -5.98
CA ARG A 330 22.69 -6.87 -7.04
C ARG A 330 22.98 -8.29 -6.57
N PHE A 331 23.51 -8.45 -5.36
CA PHE A 331 23.78 -9.75 -4.74
C PHE A 331 22.52 -10.62 -4.74
N PHE A 332 21.39 -10.10 -4.27
CA PHE A 332 20.16 -10.86 -4.29
C PHE A 332 19.63 -11.12 -5.69
N GLN A 333 19.72 -10.15 -6.59
CA GLN A 333 19.31 -10.33 -7.97
C GLN A 333 20.05 -11.51 -8.63
N GLU A 334 21.37 -11.58 -8.50
CA GLU A 334 22.16 -12.69 -9.07
C GLU A 334 21.81 -14.05 -8.47
N ARG A 335 21.52 -14.08 -7.17
CA ARG A 335 21.26 -15.33 -6.43
C ARG A 335 19.83 -15.84 -6.58
N LEU A 336 18.89 -14.94 -6.85
CA LEU A 336 17.47 -15.27 -6.94
C LEU A 336 16.95 -15.32 -8.38
N VAL A 337 17.63 -14.73 -9.38
CA VAL A 337 17.08 -14.67 -10.75
C VAL A 337 16.68 -16.04 -11.30
N LEU A 338 17.54 -17.05 -11.19
CA LEU A 338 17.26 -18.41 -11.68
C LEU A 338 16.13 -19.08 -10.89
N ILE A 339 16.06 -18.80 -9.59
CA ILE A 339 15.10 -19.40 -8.67
C ILE A 339 13.71 -18.82 -8.90
N LEU A 340 13.61 -17.50 -9.00
CA LEU A 340 12.35 -16.80 -9.19
C LEU A 340 11.77 -17.07 -10.59
N GLU A 341 12.63 -17.27 -11.60
CA GLU A 341 12.22 -17.68 -12.95
C GLU A 341 11.69 -19.13 -12.98
N ASP A 342 12.32 -20.08 -12.27
CA ASP A 342 11.90 -21.48 -12.25
C ASP A 342 10.67 -21.76 -11.37
N LEU A 343 10.42 -20.93 -10.35
CA LEU A 343 9.24 -20.98 -9.46
C LEU A 343 7.94 -20.52 -10.16
N THR A 344 7.76 -20.87 -11.44
CA THR A 344 6.56 -20.69 -12.27
C THR A 344 5.32 -21.42 -11.77
N ASN A 345 5.40 -22.14 -10.64
CA ASN A 345 4.21 -22.74 -10.04
C ASN A 345 3.21 -21.62 -9.68
N PRO A 346 1.98 -21.69 -10.21
CA PRO A 346 0.94 -20.69 -10.00
C PRO A 346 0.33 -20.75 -8.58
N SER A 347 0.73 -21.71 -7.74
CA SER A 347 0.49 -21.63 -6.30
C SER A 347 1.45 -20.60 -5.74
N GLY A 348 0.91 -19.48 -5.26
CA GLY A 348 1.67 -18.43 -4.56
C GLY A 348 2.24 -18.91 -3.23
N ASP A 349 3.06 -19.96 -3.27
CA ASP A 349 3.66 -20.59 -2.12
C ASP A 349 4.79 -19.71 -1.59
N ASP A 350 4.84 -19.61 -0.25
CA ASP A 350 5.82 -18.83 0.46
C ASP A 350 7.21 -19.45 0.30
N ILE A 351 8.18 -18.68 -0.20
CA ILE A 351 9.54 -19.17 -0.43
C ILE A 351 10.27 -19.24 0.92
N HIS A 352 10.90 -20.36 1.24
CA HIS A 352 11.75 -20.45 2.42
C HIS A 352 13.20 -20.14 2.07
N ILE A 353 13.69 -18.97 2.45
CA ILE A 353 15.08 -18.55 2.20
C ILE A 353 15.90 -18.79 3.46
N VAL A 354 16.91 -19.66 3.39
CA VAL A 354 17.88 -19.88 4.47
C VAL A 354 19.10 -19.04 4.21
N PHE A 355 19.26 -17.98 4.99
CA PHE A 355 20.42 -17.12 4.92
C PHE A 355 21.53 -17.62 5.83
N VAL A 356 22.72 -17.82 5.26
CA VAL A 356 23.88 -18.39 5.95
C VAL A 356 25.01 -17.37 5.96
N ALA A 357 25.42 -16.93 7.15
CA ALA A 357 26.48 -15.95 7.28
C ALA A 357 27.20 -16.07 8.63
N HIS A 358 28.32 -15.36 8.72
CA HIS A 358 28.82 -14.95 10.02
C HIS A 358 27.92 -13.87 10.60
N GLY A 359 27.78 -13.90 11.92
CA GLY A 359 26.95 -12.95 12.64
C GLY A 359 27.57 -12.53 13.95
N SER A 360 27.12 -11.37 14.41
CA SER A 360 27.30 -10.90 15.76
C SER A 360 26.08 -10.06 16.15
N ILE A 361 25.99 -9.75 17.44
CA ILE A 361 25.00 -8.82 17.98
C ILE A 361 25.75 -7.62 18.56
N VAL A 362 25.11 -6.45 18.55
CA VAL A 362 25.66 -5.22 19.14
C VAL A 362 24.74 -4.64 20.20
N ASP A 363 25.27 -3.74 21.04
CA ASP A 363 24.55 -3.02 22.10
C ASP A 363 23.69 -1.87 21.56
N GLN A 364 22.80 -2.24 20.64
CA GLN A 364 21.76 -1.39 20.07
C GLN A 364 20.52 -2.25 19.88
N PHE A 365 19.36 -1.71 20.22
CA PHE A 365 18.10 -2.43 20.14
C PHE A 365 17.20 -1.85 19.06
N MET A 366 16.40 -2.72 18.45
CA MET A 366 15.39 -2.37 17.47
C MET A 366 14.13 -3.22 17.70
N PRO A 367 12.94 -2.73 17.31
CA PRO A 367 11.74 -3.55 17.33
C PRO A 367 11.91 -4.77 16.43
N ALA A 368 11.47 -5.96 16.87
CA ALA A 368 11.51 -7.18 16.05
C ALA A 368 10.82 -7.02 14.69
N GLY A 369 9.76 -6.20 14.63
CA GLY A 369 9.06 -5.86 13.40
C GLY A 369 9.94 -5.23 12.31
N GLY A 370 11.09 -4.64 12.66
CA GLY A 370 12.05 -4.12 11.68
C GLY A 370 12.73 -5.23 10.85
N LEU A 371 12.67 -6.49 11.28
CA LEU A 371 13.06 -7.66 10.48
C LEU A 371 11.91 -8.22 9.62
N VAL A 372 10.79 -7.50 9.54
CA VAL A 372 9.65 -7.83 8.68
C VAL A 372 9.18 -6.54 7.98
N PRO A 373 10.07 -5.88 7.22
CA PRO A 373 9.89 -4.48 6.81
C PRO A 373 8.80 -4.27 5.75
N THR A 374 8.45 -5.34 5.01
CA THR A 374 7.37 -5.36 4.03
C THR A 374 6.60 -6.67 4.10
N PRO A 375 5.36 -6.69 3.59
CA PRO A 375 4.55 -7.90 3.36
C PRO A 375 5.19 -8.99 2.49
N ASN A 376 6.22 -8.68 1.69
CA ASN A 376 6.98 -9.69 0.95
C ASN A 376 7.86 -10.55 1.87
N ILE A 377 8.07 -10.14 3.12
CA ILE A 377 8.72 -10.96 4.15
C ILE A 377 7.61 -11.47 5.07
N THR A 378 7.23 -12.73 4.94
CA THR A 378 6.17 -13.33 5.77
C THR A 378 6.64 -13.54 7.21
N ASP A 379 7.90 -13.87 7.41
CA ASP A 379 8.53 -13.87 8.72
C ASP A 379 10.05 -13.83 8.58
N THR A 380 10.72 -13.40 9.64
CA THR A 380 12.15 -13.67 9.82
C THR A 380 12.29 -14.56 11.04
N VAL A 381 12.90 -15.73 10.86
CA VAL A 381 13.00 -16.78 11.88
C VAL A 381 14.43 -16.89 12.40
N ILE A 382 14.59 -16.67 13.71
CA ILE A 382 15.87 -16.77 14.42
C ILE A 382 15.84 -18.01 15.32
N TYR A 383 16.85 -18.87 15.20
CA TYR A 383 16.85 -20.16 15.88
C TYR A 383 17.61 -20.18 17.19
N SER A 384 18.64 -19.35 17.33
CA SER A 384 19.49 -19.29 18.53
C SER A 384 19.05 -18.13 19.43
N PRO A 385 19.03 -18.34 20.76
CA PRO A 385 18.93 -17.25 21.72
C PRO A 385 20.07 -16.24 21.55
N TRP A 386 19.96 -15.08 22.20
CA TRP A 386 21.07 -14.11 22.18
C TRP A 386 22.29 -14.65 22.90
N ASN A 387 23.47 -14.23 22.43
CA ASN A 387 24.77 -14.66 22.93
C ASN A 387 25.05 -16.17 22.74
N CYS A 388 24.38 -16.81 21.79
CA CYS A 388 24.51 -18.22 21.50
C CYS A 388 25.10 -18.44 20.10
N ALA A 389 26.20 -19.19 20.02
CA ALA A 389 26.71 -19.72 18.75
C ALA A 389 25.82 -20.87 18.25
N ILE A 390 25.89 -21.20 16.97
CA ILE A 390 25.24 -22.39 16.42
C ILE A 390 26.28 -23.41 15.99
N HIS A 391 26.02 -24.69 16.26
CA HIS A 391 26.84 -25.80 15.81
C HIS A 391 26.52 -26.14 14.33
N PRO A 392 27.45 -26.74 13.56
CA PRO A 392 27.18 -27.17 12.18
C PRO A 392 25.93 -28.03 12.01
N ASN A 393 25.65 -28.93 12.95
CA ASN A 393 24.41 -29.74 12.96
C ASN A 393 23.15 -28.87 12.95
N THR A 394 23.14 -27.80 13.74
CA THR A 394 22.02 -26.85 13.80
C THR A 394 21.86 -26.13 12.48
N ALA A 395 22.96 -25.59 11.94
CA ALA A 395 22.92 -24.87 10.67
C ALA A 395 22.40 -25.77 9.54
N PHE A 396 22.82 -27.03 9.52
CA PHE A 396 22.35 -28.03 8.56
C PHE A 396 20.86 -28.35 8.74
N ALA A 397 20.40 -28.50 9.99
CA ALA A 397 18.99 -28.73 10.28
C ALA A 397 18.10 -27.52 9.92
N ILE A 398 18.60 -26.29 10.05
CA ILE A 398 17.94 -25.07 9.56
C ILE A 398 17.85 -25.12 8.02
N ALA A 399 18.97 -25.39 7.35
CA ALA A 399 19.05 -25.48 5.90
C ALA A 399 18.07 -26.52 5.31
N LYS A 400 17.96 -27.68 5.95
CA LYS A 400 17.05 -28.76 5.52
C LYS A 400 15.61 -28.61 6.00
N GLY A 401 15.32 -27.65 6.89
CA GLY A 401 13.99 -27.48 7.49
C GLY A 401 13.60 -28.50 8.54
N PHE A 402 14.56 -29.22 9.13
CA PHE A 402 14.30 -30.28 10.12
C PHE A 402 14.32 -29.79 11.57
N ILE A 403 14.81 -28.58 11.79
CA ILE A 403 14.93 -28.04 13.14
C ILE A 403 13.54 -27.72 13.72
N GLN A 404 13.24 -28.32 14.86
CA GLN A 404 12.09 -27.98 15.70
C GLN A 404 12.60 -27.38 17.01
N VAL A 405 11.76 -26.60 17.70
CA VAL A 405 12.12 -25.99 18.99
C VAL A 405 12.55 -27.04 20.01
N THR A 406 11.86 -28.19 20.03
CA THR A 406 12.13 -29.32 20.94
C THR A 406 13.41 -30.09 20.62
N ASN A 407 14.00 -29.91 19.44
CA ASN A 407 15.19 -30.64 19.02
C ASN A 407 16.48 -29.91 19.37
N ARG A 408 16.37 -28.72 19.96
CA ARG A 408 17.50 -27.84 20.29
C ARG A 408 18.10 -28.26 21.62
N GLU A 409 19.39 -28.53 21.60
CA GLU A 409 20.18 -28.80 22.79
C GLU A 409 21.19 -27.66 22.96
N PHE A 410 21.36 -27.18 24.19
CA PHE A 410 22.29 -26.10 24.49
C PHE A 410 23.40 -26.58 25.41
N TYR A 411 24.61 -26.12 25.10
CA TYR A 411 25.81 -26.53 25.80
C TYR A 411 26.69 -25.32 26.06
N THR A 412 27.37 -25.30 27.20
CA THR A 412 28.34 -24.25 27.54
C THR A 412 29.74 -24.84 27.56
N ARG A 413 30.68 -24.18 26.86
CA ARG A 413 32.10 -24.54 26.89
C ARG A 413 32.77 -23.83 28.07
N THR A 414 33.25 -24.61 29.03
CA THR A 414 34.04 -24.11 30.16
C THR A 414 35.45 -23.71 29.72
N GLU A 415 36.17 -22.94 30.55
CA GLU A 415 37.57 -22.55 30.30
C GLU A 415 38.51 -23.74 30.14
N TYR A 416 38.18 -24.89 30.74
CA TYR A 416 38.94 -26.13 30.66
C TYR A 416 38.50 -27.05 29.50
N GLY A 417 37.62 -26.57 28.63
CA GLY A 417 37.11 -27.32 27.49
C GLY A 417 36.03 -28.36 27.82
N HIS A 418 35.61 -28.47 29.09
CA HIS A 418 34.46 -29.30 29.44
C HIS A 418 33.17 -28.70 28.86
N ILE A 419 32.33 -29.58 28.33
CA ILE A 419 31.02 -29.26 27.78
C ILE A 419 29.97 -29.61 28.83
N GLY A 420 29.29 -28.60 29.38
CA GLY A 420 28.16 -28.77 30.28
C GLY A 420 26.85 -28.53 29.56
N HIS A 421 25.80 -29.30 29.89
CA HIS A 421 24.45 -29.02 29.42
C HIS A 421 23.95 -27.69 30.01
N TYR A 422 23.29 -26.88 29.20
CA TYR A 422 22.70 -25.61 29.59
C TYR A 422 21.25 -25.58 29.14
N GLU A 423 20.37 -25.00 29.93
CA GLU A 423 18.97 -24.80 29.53
C GLU A 423 18.69 -23.29 29.60
N PRO A 424 18.40 -22.63 28.47
CA PRO A 424 18.01 -21.22 28.47
C PRO A 424 16.73 -21.05 29.29
N THR A 425 16.77 -20.18 30.31
CA THR A 425 15.60 -19.85 31.10
C THR A 425 14.73 -18.83 30.38
N ASP A 426 13.41 -18.92 30.56
CA ASP A 426 12.44 -17.86 30.21
C ASP A 426 12.37 -17.47 28.72
N LEU A 427 12.41 -18.45 27.81
CA LEU A 427 12.14 -18.21 26.38
C LEU A 427 10.69 -17.72 26.18
N PRO A 428 10.45 -16.48 25.67
CA PRO A 428 9.10 -16.01 25.40
C PRO A 428 8.39 -16.87 24.35
N ASN A 429 7.06 -16.97 24.42
CA ASN A 429 6.30 -17.62 23.34
C ASN A 429 6.59 -16.93 21.99
N HIS A 430 6.84 -17.73 20.95
CA HIS A 430 7.14 -17.24 19.60
C HIS A 430 8.39 -16.37 19.45
N TRP A 431 9.33 -16.40 20.40
CA TRP A 431 10.59 -15.62 20.32
C TRP A 431 11.39 -15.87 19.03
N ASN A 432 11.23 -17.01 18.38
CA ASN A 432 11.93 -17.31 17.14
C ASN A 432 11.31 -16.62 15.92
N SER A 433 10.10 -16.05 16.02
CA SER A 433 9.36 -15.41 14.92
C SER A 433 9.37 -13.89 15.09
N MET A 434 10.05 -13.18 14.20
CA MET A 434 10.14 -11.72 14.30
C MET A 434 8.80 -11.04 14.01
N ARG A 435 7.93 -11.66 13.21
CA ARG A 435 6.56 -11.17 12.99
C ARG A 435 5.68 -11.27 14.23
N ARG A 436 5.84 -12.34 15.02
CA ARG A 436 5.00 -12.59 16.22
C ARG A 436 5.60 -12.01 17.50
N SER A 437 6.87 -11.61 17.48
CA SER A 437 7.53 -10.98 18.61
C SER A 437 7.05 -9.54 18.79
N LEU A 438 6.75 -9.17 20.03
CA LEU A 438 6.42 -7.80 20.44
C LEU A 438 7.58 -7.13 21.20
N HIS A 439 8.75 -7.77 21.21
CA HIS A 439 9.91 -7.34 21.97
C HIS A 439 10.94 -6.65 21.07
N ASP A 440 11.68 -5.73 21.67
CA ASP A 440 12.91 -5.24 21.07
C ASP A 440 13.97 -6.35 21.09
N ILE A 441 14.79 -6.36 20.05
CA ILE A 441 15.87 -7.31 19.81
C ILE A 441 17.17 -6.54 19.59
N PRO A 442 18.33 -7.12 19.91
CA PRO A 442 19.60 -6.53 19.53
C PRO A 442 19.74 -6.46 18.01
N VAL A 443 20.41 -5.42 17.52
CA VAL A 443 20.82 -5.32 16.12
C VAL A 443 21.81 -6.44 15.83
N ILE A 444 21.51 -7.20 14.78
CA ILE A 444 22.34 -8.30 14.28
C ILE A 444 23.18 -7.76 13.13
N LEU A 445 24.51 -7.89 13.23
CA LEU A 445 25.43 -7.59 12.14
C LEU A 445 25.79 -8.88 11.41
N LEU A 446 25.81 -8.82 10.08
CA LEU A 446 26.19 -9.91 9.21
C LEU A 446 27.52 -9.59 8.53
N TYR A 447 28.40 -10.59 8.50
CA TYR A 447 29.72 -10.48 7.88
C TYR A 447 29.78 -11.39 6.67
N PRO A 448 30.33 -10.91 5.54
CA PRO A 448 30.50 -11.73 4.36
C PRO A 448 31.48 -12.87 4.60
N LEU A 449 31.28 -13.97 3.87
CA LEU A 449 32.31 -14.97 3.66
C LEU A 449 33.24 -14.45 2.57
N THR A 450 34.53 -14.41 2.87
CA THR A 450 35.59 -13.96 1.97
C THR A 450 36.43 -15.14 1.50
N PRO A 451 37.20 -15.03 0.40
CA PRO A 451 38.08 -16.11 -0.06
C PRO A 451 39.12 -16.60 0.98
N GLU A 452 39.36 -15.83 2.03
CA GLU A 452 40.22 -16.21 3.16
C GLU A 452 39.53 -17.20 4.12
N ASP A 453 38.19 -17.26 4.11
CA ASP A 453 37.42 -18.22 4.87
C ASP A 453 37.43 -19.59 4.18
N ASP A 454 37.84 -20.64 4.90
CA ASP A 454 37.78 -22.02 4.37
C ASP A 454 36.38 -22.40 3.86
N ALA A 455 35.34 -21.85 4.49
CA ALA A 455 33.94 -22.07 4.13
C ALA A 455 33.59 -21.50 2.75
N TRP A 456 34.27 -20.44 2.31
CA TRP A 456 34.03 -19.78 1.03
C TRP A 456 34.20 -20.75 -0.13
N MET A 457 35.30 -21.51 -0.15
CA MET A 457 35.58 -22.47 -1.22
C MET A 457 34.50 -23.54 -1.32
N PHE A 458 34.03 -24.06 -0.18
CA PHE A 458 32.97 -25.07 -0.16
C PHE A 458 31.64 -24.52 -0.67
N PHE A 459 31.23 -23.33 -0.22
CA PHE A 459 30.01 -22.69 -0.73
C PHE A 459 30.11 -22.30 -2.20
N HIS A 460 31.27 -21.83 -2.65
CA HIS A 460 31.51 -21.53 -4.06
C HIS A 460 31.36 -22.78 -4.94
N GLN A 461 31.95 -23.91 -4.54
CA GLN A 461 31.79 -25.18 -5.26
C GLN A 461 30.35 -25.70 -5.26
N LEU A 462 29.65 -25.62 -4.12
CA LEU A 462 28.24 -25.99 -4.03
C LEU A 462 27.38 -25.20 -5.00
N TRP A 463 27.60 -23.89 -5.10
CA TRP A 463 26.86 -22.99 -5.99
C TRP A 463 27.17 -23.20 -7.47
N LEU A 464 28.38 -23.65 -7.83
CA LEU A 464 28.70 -24.00 -9.20
C LEU A 464 28.08 -25.32 -9.64
N ASN A 465 27.89 -26.26 -8.71
CA ASN A 465 27.55 -27.65 -9.04
C ASN A 465 26.07 -28.01 -8.84
N ARG A 466 25.28 -27.19 -8.13
CA ARG A 466 23.87 -27.49 -7.82
C ARG A 466 22.97 -26.27 -7.83
N THR A 467 21.67 -26.49 -8.03
CA THR A 467 20.64 -25.52 -7.64
C THR A 467 20.65 -25.40 -6.11
N PRO A 468 20.58 -24.18 -5.55
CA PRO A 468 20.64 -23.93 -4.10
C PRO A 468 19.37 -24.36 -3.35
N GLU A 469 18.47 -25.09 -4.03
CA GLU A 469 17.22 -25.59 -3.49
C GLU A 469 17.40 -26.96 -2.84
N ILE A 470 17.08 -27.04 -1.55
CA ILE A 470 17.15 -28.28 -0.79
C ILE A 470 15.92 -28.38 0.10
N ASN A 471 15.07 -29.40 -0.13
CA ASN A 471 13.79 -29.57 0.58
C ASN A 471 12.91 -28.31 0.53
N ASP A 472 12.70 -27.75 -0.66
CA ASP A 472 11.87 -26.55 -0.88
C ASP A 472 12.41 -25.28 -0.19
N ARG A 473 13.71 -25.27 0.16
CA ARG A 473 14.40 -24.12 0.77
C ARG A 473 15.55 -23.67 -0.09
N VAL A 474 15.67 -22.35 -0.25
CA VAL A 474 16.74 -21.69 -0.99
C VAL A 474 17.85 -21.29 -0.02
N ILE A 475 19.04 -21.86 -0.17
CA ILE A 475 20.17 -21.54 0.70
C ILE A 475 21.02 -20.44 0.09
N ILE A 476 21.08 -19.29 0.75
CA ILE A 476 21.86 -18.12 0.31
C ILE A 476 22.98 -17.85 1.32
N PRO A 477 24.22 -18.27 1.03
CA PRO A 477 25.38 -17.85 1.81
C PRO A 477 25.72 -16.39 1.47
N TYR A 478 26.15 -15.60 2.46
CA TYR A 478 26.66 -14.24 2.23
C TYR A 478 28.06 -14.27 1.59
N LEU A 479 28.15 -14.88 0.41
CA LEU A 479 29.40 -15.18 -0.27
C LEU A 479 29.78 -14.03 -1.20
N VAL A 480 30.92 -13.40 -0.94
CA VAL A 480 31.42 -12.28 -1.76
C VAL A 480 32.28 -12.82 -2.91
N PRO A 481 32.11 -12.33 -4.15
CA PRO A 481 32.98 -12.70 -5.25
C PRO A 481 34.45 -12.37 -4.96
N GLN A 482 35.38 -13.21 -5.44
CA GLN A 482 36.80 -13.11 -5.08
C GLN A 482 37.42 -11.75 -5.38
N ASP A 483 37.01 -11.10 -6.48
CA ASP A 483 37.56 -9.82 -6.91
C ASP A 483 36.81 -8.61 -6.33
N GLU A 484 35.77 -8.83 -5.51
CA GLU A 484 34.82 -7.80 -5.06
C GLU A 484 34.76 -7.66 -3.53
N VAL A 485 35.76 -8.18 -2.80
CA VAL A 485 35.78 -8.18 -1.31
C VAL A 485 35.58 -6.78 -0.74
N ASN A 486 36.14 -5.75 -1.38
CA ASN A 486 36.03 -4.36 -0.93
C ASN A 486 34.65 -3.72 -1.16
N ALA A 487 33.79 -4.36 -1.96
CA ALA A 487 32.45 -3.85 -2.27
C ALA A 487 31.40 -4.25 -1.22
N PHE A 488 31.78 -5.10 -0.25
CA PHE A 488 30.90 -5.64 0.77
C PHE A 488 31.48 -5.43 2.17
N GLY A 489 30.68 -4.84 3.04
CA GLY A 489 31.01 -4.60 4.44
C GLY A 489 30.20 -5.45 5.41
N GLU A 490 30.32 -5.08 6.68
CA GLU A 490 29.45 -5.55 7.75
C GLU A 490 28.08 -4.87 7.60
N ILE A 491 27.03 -5.64 7.35
CA ILE A 491 25.71 -5.09 7.07
C ILE A 491 24.73 -5.51 8.18
N PRO A 492 23.94 -4.59 8.74
CA PRO A 492 22.87 -4.96 9.66
C PRO A 492 21.83 -5.86 8.99
N LEU A 493 21.35 -6.88 9.69
CA LEU A 493 20.36 -7.82 9.17
C LEU A 493 19.09 -7.12 8.66
N TYR A 494 18.63 -6.05 9.33
CA TYR A 494 17.43 -5.35 8.88
C TYR A 494 17.61 -4.68 7.51
N ILE A 495 18.81 -4.20 7.17
CA ILE A 495 19.16 -3.71 5.83
C ILE A 495 19.15 -4.86 4.83
N PHE A 496 19.68 -6.01 5.24
CA PHE A 496 19.73 -7.22 4.43
C PHE A 496 18.33 -7.73 4.06
N ILE A 497 17.45 -7.83 5.05
CA ILE A 497 16.04 -8.20 4.85
C ILE A 497 15.31 -7.13 4.03
N PHE A 498 15.61 -5.84 4.25
CA PHE A 498 15.00 -4.77 3.47
C PHE A 498 15.40 -4.85 1.99
N ALA A 499 16.67 -5.05 1.66
CA ALA A 499 17.12 -5.25 0.27
C ALA A 499 16.45 -6.47 -0.38
N LEU A 500 16.40 -7.61 0.34
CA LEU A 500 15.69 -8.82 -0.12
C LEU A 500 14.22 -8.52 -0.44
N SER A 501 13.55 -7.78 0.43
CA SER A 501 12.15 -7.42 0.26
C SER A 501 11.90 -6.60 -1.01
N GLN A 502 12.87 -5.76 -1.42
CA GLN A 502 12.78 -5.01 -2.68
C GLN A 502 12.85 -5.97 -3.88
N ILE A 503 13.77 -6.93 -3.87
CA ILE A 503 13.89 -7.94 -4.93
C ILE A 503 12.63 -8.81 -5.02
N LEU A 504 12.13 -9.31 -3.89
CA LEU A 504 10.90 -10.10 -3.86
C LEU A 504 9.68 -9.32 -4.36
N SER A 505 9.58 -8.02 -4.05
CA SER A 505 8.47 -7.18 -4.52
C SER A 505 8.47 -6.97 -6.04
N ILE A 506 9.64 -6.99 -6.69
CA ILE A 506 9.77 -6.86 -8.14
C ILE A 506 9.14 -8.04 -8.88
N ASP A 507 9.23 -9.23 -8.30
CA ASP A 507 8.76 -10.49 -8.89
C ASP A 507 7.50 -11.06 -8.20
N ASP A 508 6.81 -10.25 -7.38
CA ASP A 508 5.59 -10.59 -6.63
C ASP A 508 5.70 -11.91 -5.85
N LYS A 509 6.83 -12.09 -5.17
CA LYS A 509 7.05 -13.24 -4.30
C LYS A 509 7.01 -12.82 -2.83
N THR A 510 6.68 -13.78 -1.99
CA THR A 510 6.83 -13.66 -0.54
C THR A 510 7.83 -14.70 -0.05
N ALA A 511 8.50 -14.40 1.06
CA ALA A 511 9.41 -15.36 1.67
C ALA A 511 9.40 -15.33 3.19
N THR A 512 9.53 -16.52 3.78
CA THR A 512 10.01 -16.69 5.16
C THR A 512 11.54 -16.76 5.13
N VAL A 513 12.20 -15.83 5.81
CA VAL A 513 13.65 -15.83 5.95
C VAL A 513 14.07 -16.59 7.20
N HIS A 514 15.02 -17.50 7.07
CA HIS A 514 15.58 -18.29 8.16
C HIS A 514 17.05 -17.92 8.34
N LEU A 515 17.41 -17.38 9.49
CA LEU A 515 18.78 -16.99 9.77
C LEU A 515 19.58 -18.15 10.37
N ALA A 516 20.66 -18.54 9.70
CA ALA A 516 21.71 -19.39 10.24
C ALA A 516 22.98 -18.53 10.41
N ALA A 517 23.18 -18.00 11.61
CA ALA A 517 24.35 -17.23 11.99
C ALA A 517 24.69 -17.45 13.47
N CYS A 518 25.95 -17.28 13.84
CA CYS A 518 26.33 -17.16 15.25
C CYS A 518 25.85 -15.81 15.78
N LEU A 519 25.25 -15.78 16.97
CA LEU A 519 24.74 -14.55 17.59
C LEU A 519 25.46 -14.27 18.91
N SER A 520 26.79 -14.43 18.90
CA SER A 520 27.66 -14.25 20.06
C SER A 520 27.96 -12.76 20.29
N LEU A 521 28.10 -12.37 21.56
CA LEU A 521 28.51 -11.02 21.96
C LEU A 521 29.93 -11.04 22.55
N LYS A 522 30.73 -9.99 22.31
CA LYS A 522 32.09 -9.90 22.88
C LYS A 522 32.10 -9.52 24.37
N GLU A 523 31.20 -8.63 24.81
CA GLU A 523 31.10 -8.16 26.19
C GLU A 523 29.65 -8.06 26.63
N ARG A 524 29.35 -8.34 27.91
CA ARG A 524 27.96 -8.52 28.41
C ARG A 524 27.45 -7.24 29.10
N PRO A 525 26.49 -6.49 28.53
CA PRO A 525 25.82 -5.40 29.22
C PRO A 525 24.85 -5.96 30.27
N GLU A 526 24.77 -5.32 31.45
CA GLU A 526 23.91 -5.80 32.54
C GLU A 526 22.41 -5.71 32.23
N GLU A 527 22.03 -4.76 31.36
CA GLU A 527 20.65 -4.45 30.98
C GLU A 527 19.98 -5.59 30.19
N TRP A 528 20.77 -6.39 29.48
CA TRP A 528 20.31 -7.52 28.67
C TRP A 528 19.82 -8.70 29.50
N ARG A 529 20.07 -8.73 30.81
CA ARG A 529 19.57 -9.81 31.69
C ARG A 529 18.06 -9.81 31.88
N ARG A 530 17.40 -8.69 31.57
CA ARG A 530 15.95 -8.52 31.78
C ARG A 530 15.14 -8.63 30.49
N GLN A 531 15.81 -8.66 29.35
CA GLN A 531 15.17 -8.66 28.04
C GLN A 531 15.63 -9.90 27.28
N TYR A 532 14.65 -10.74 26.95
CA TYR A 532 14.81 -11.90 26.08
C TYR A 532 15.63 -13.08 26.64
N ALA A 533 15.60 -14.16 25.87
CA ALA A 533 16.42 -15.35 26.02
C ALA A 533 17.92 -15.05 25.82
N TYR A 534 18.60 -14.56 26.85
CA TYR A 534 20.04 -14.33 26.81
C TYR A 534 20.81 -15.48 27.46
N THR A 535 21.74 -16.09 26.73
CA THR A 535 22.50 -17.25 27.21
C THR A 535 23.82 -16.84 27.88
N SER A 536 24.40 -17.75 28.67
CA SER A 536 25.76 -17.57 29.21
C SER A 536 26.80 -17.43 28.10
N VAL A 537 27.93 -16.79 28.40
CA VAL A 537 29.06 -16.69 27.47
C VAL A 537 29.54 -18.09 27.08
N LYS A 538 29.98 -18.28 25.84
CA LYS A 538 30.43 -19.57 25.27
C LYS A 538 29.33 -20.64 25.22
N THR A 539 28.07 -20.24 25.18
CA THR A 539 26.96 -21.15 24.90
C THR A 539 26.85 -21.40 23.40
N PHE A 540 26.59 -22.65 23.02
CA PHE A 540 26.28 -23.01 21.65
C PHE A 540 25.06 -23.93 21.59
N MET A 541 24.32 -23.82 20.49
CA MET A 541 23.13 -24.62 20.21
C MET A 541 23.46 -25.70 19.18
N THR A 542 23.14 -26.94 19.49
CA THR A 542 23.25 -28.09 18.58
C THR A 542 21.88 -28.79 18.45
N VAL A 543 21.81 -29.76 17.55
CA VAL A 543 20.68 -30.68 17.41
C VAL A 543 21.20 -32.09 17.23
N ASN A 544 20.42 -33.06 17.69
CA ASN A 544 20.69 -34.47 17.43
C ASN A 544 20.38 -34.80 15.96
N MET A 545 21.40 -35.31 15.26
CA MET A 545 21.34 -35.65 13.82
C MET A 545 21.29 -37.16 13.55
N VAL A 546 21.13 -37.98 14.59
CA VAL A 546 21.00 -39.44 14.43
C VAL A 546 19.83 -39.74 13.49
N ASP A 547 20.06 -40.64 12.53
CA ASP A 547 19.11 -41.10 11.51
C ASP A 547 18.67 -40.07 10.44
N ARG A 548 19.46 -39.02 10.19
CA ARG A 548 19.17 -38.03 9.13
C ARG A 548 20.05 -38.24 7.90
N ASP A 549 19.41 -38.21 6.73
CA ASP A 549 20.12 -38.17 5.44
C ASP A 549 20.92 -36.88 5.34
N MET A 550 22.25 -37.01 5.31
CA MET A 550 23.18 -35.90 5.38
C MET A 550 23.78 -35.64 4.00
N ASP A 551 23.44 -34.50 3.41
CA ASP A 551 24.16 -33.96 2.28
C ASP A 551 25.58 -33.57 2.75
N LEU A 552 26.55 -34.42 2.43
CA LEU A 552 27.91 -34.28 2.91
C LEU A 552 28.57 -32.98 2.43
N GLU A 553 28.29 -32.53 1.21
CA GLU A 553 28.89 -31.32 0.65
C GLU A 553 28.39 -30.08 1.39
N LEU A 554 27.06 -29.98 1.56
CA LEU A 554 26.45 -28.89 2.33
C LEU A 554 26.91 -28.91 3.80
N PHE A 555 26.92 -30.09 4.42
CA PHE A 555 27.34 -30.22 5.81
C PHE A 555 28.80 -29.80 5.99
N MET A 556 29.69 -30.15 5.07
CA MET A 556 31.10 -29.74 5.12
C MET A 556 31.25 -28.22 4.97
N ALA A 557 30.48 -27.57 4.10
CA ALA A 557 30.46 -26.11 3.97
C ALA A 557 30.03 -25.43 5.27
N LEU A 558 28.91 -25.88 5.85
CA LEU A 558 28.38 -25.36 7.11
C LEU A 558 29.31 -25.67 8.29
N ARG A 559 29.96 -26.84 8.28
CA ARG A 559 30.97 -27.19 9.26
C ARG A 559 32.15 -26.25 9.20
N SER A 560 32.67 -25.99 8.01
CA SER A 560 33.77 -25.04 7.83
C SER A 560 33.41 -23.64 8.34
N LEU A 561 32.14 -23.26 8.30
CA LEU A 561 31.66 -21.96 8.75
C LEU A 561 31.45 -21.86 10.27
N PHE A 562 30.89 -22.92 10.88
CA PHE A 562 30.39 -22.90 12.26
C PHE A 562 31.20 -23.75 13.26
N ASP A 563 32.23 -24.48 12.82
CA ASP A 563 33.11 -25.23 13.72
C ASP A 563 34.04 -24.27 14.48
N GLY A 564 33.60 -23.86 15.67
CA GLY A 564 34.26 -22.89 16.55
C GLY A 564 35.58 -23.35 17.18
N ASN A 565 36.22 -24.41 16.70
CA ASN A 565 37.58 -24.76 17.10
C ASN A 565 38.66 -23.92 16.38
N ARG A 566 38.28 -23.07 15.42
CA ARG A 566 39.19 -22.17 14.68
C ARG A 566 39.05 -20.68 15.02
N ARG A 567 38.19 -20.27 15.98
CA ARG A 567 37.90 -18.86 16.27
C ARG A 567 38.03 -18.50 17.73
#